data_AF-X1VDH5-F1
#
_entry.id   AF-X1VDH5-F1
#
_cell.length_a   1.000
_cell.length_b   1.000
_cell.length_c   1.000
_cell.angle_alpha   90.00
_cell.angle_beta   90.00
_cell.angle_gamma   90.00
#
_symmetry.space_group_name_H-M   'P 1'
#
loop_
_entity.id
_entity.type
_entity.pdbx_description
1 polymer ?
#
loop_
_entity_poly.entity_id
_entity_poly.type
_entity_poly.pdbx_seq_one_letter_code
_entity_poly.pdbx_strand_id
1 'polypeptide(L)'
;CLQLTRVMLENVDVKVEILNDEKYKYLFTVEAVNELVNKGISFREAYQQIGEEVEKGAFNFDASKPLQHTHEGSISQLCTAEIKGMMDDVLQKFA
;
A
#
# COMPACT_ATOMS: atom_id res chain seq x y z
N CYS A 1 -13.37 8.43 26.79
CA CYS A 1 -12.44 8.00 25.72
C CYS A 1 -13.17 7.46 24.49
N LEU A 2 -13.96 6.38 24.58
CA LEU A 2 -14.65 5.78 23.42
C LEU A 2 -15.64 6.73 22.69
N GLN A 3 -16.36 7.56 23.43
CA GLN A 3 -17.27 8.56 22.83
C GLN A 3 -16.51 9.58 21.97
N LEU A 4 -15.36 10.05 22.45
CA LEU A 4 -14.51 10.97 21.69
C LEU A 4 -13.93 10.28 20.45
N THR A 5 -13.47 9.03 20.60
CA THR A 5 -13.01 8.22 19.46
C THR A 5 -14.09 8.06 18.40
N ARG A 6 -15.34 7.81 18.79
CA ARG A 6 -16.46 7.68 17.85
C ARG A 6 -16.67 8.97 17.05
N VAL A 7 -16.75 10.11 17.74
CA VAL A 7 -16.91 11.42 17.09
C VAL A 7 -15.75 11.70 16.13
N MET A 8 -14.51 11.37 16.50
CA MET A 8 -13.36 11.56 15.61
C MET A 8 -13.46 10.69 14.36
N LEU A 9 -13.80 9.40 14.50
CA LEU A 9 -13.95 8.47 13.37
C LEU A 9 -15.09 8.86 12.43
N GLU A 10 -16.21 9.36 12.96
CA GLU A 10 -17.35 9.87 12.18
C GLU A 10 -16.97 11.08 11.29
N ASN A 11 -15.89 11.80 11.64
CA ASN A 11 -15.39 12.97 10.92
C ASN A 11 -14.10 12.70 10.12
N VAL A 12 -13.63 11.45 10.07
CA VAL A 12 -12.49 11.08 9.20
C VAL A 12 -12.96 11.11 7.75
N ASP A 13 -12.17 11.75 6.89
CA ASP A 13 -12.38 11.75 5.44
C ASP A 13 -11.15 11.18 4.72
N VAL A 14 -11.40 10.37 3.70
CA VAL A 14 -10.36 9.70 2.92
C VAL A 14 -10.01 10.55 1.71
N LYS A 15 -8.73 10.94 1.62
CA LYS A 15 -8.20 11.59 0.42
C LYS A 15 -7.97 10.55 -0.67
N VAL A 16 -8.99 10.32 -1.49
CA VAL A 16 -8.99 9.29 -2.56
C VAL A 16 -7.77 9.41 -3.48
N GLU A 17 -7.44 10.65 -3.87
CA GLU A 17 -6.37 10.95 -4.84
C GLU A 17 -5.05 11.35 -4.16
N ILE A 18 -4.82 10.93 -2.92
CA ILE A 18 -3.64 11.36 -2.14
C ILE A 18 -2.31 11.01 -2.84
N LEU A 19 -2.28 9.89 -3.58
CA LEU A 19 -1.10 9.41 -4.28
C LEU A 19 -0.72 10.22 -5.52
N ASN A 20 -1.59 11.12 -5.98
CA ASN A 20 -1.26 12.06 -7.07
C ASN A 20 -0.35 13.21 -6.61
N ASP A 21 -0.15 13.38 -5.31
CA ASP A 21 0.78 14.36 -4.75
C ASP A 21 2.23 13.85 -4.93
N GLU A 22 3.07 14.70 -5.54
CA GLU A 22 4.48 14.42 -5.85
C GLU A 22 5.28 13.84 -4.68
N LYS A 23 4.94 14.17 -3.43
CA LYS A 23 5.66 13.62 -2.27
C LYS A 23 5.50 12.11 -2.11
N TYR A 24 4.47 11.49 -2.71
CA TYR A 24 4.26 10.04 -2.72
C TYR A 24 4.87 9.34 -3.93
N LYS A 25 5.46 10.08 -4.87
CA LYS A 25 6.08 9.54 -6.08
C LYS A 25 7.03 8.37 -5.78
N TYR A 26 7.82 8.46 -4.73
CA TYR A 26 8.84 7.45 -4.38
C TYR A 26 8.30 6.25 -3.59
N LEU A 27 7.02 6.21 -3.24
CA LEU A 27 6.39 5.11 -2.49
C LEU A 27 6.56 3.75 -3.21
N PHE A 28 6.64 3.79 -4.54
CA PHE A 28 6.68 2.60 -5.40
C PHE A 28 8.09 2.18 -5.84
N THR A 29 9.15 2.77 -5.27
CA THR A 29 10.54 2.41 -5.60
C THR A 29 10.85 0.95 -5.28
N VAL A 30 10.36 0.44 -4.15
CA VAL A 30 10.49 -0.99 -3.79
C VAL A 30 9.81 -1.88 -4.83
N GLU A 31 8.68 -1.43 -5.36
CA GLU A 31 7.96 -2.19 -6.38
C GLU A 31 8.68 -2.18 -7.73
N ALA A 32 9.20 -1.04 -8.14
CA ALA A 32 10.03 -0.94 -9.34
C ALA A 32 11.26 -1.87 -9.25
N VAL A 33 11.89 -1.97 -8.07
CA VAL A 33 12.98 -2.92 -7.81
C VAL A 33 12.49 -4.36 -7.97
N ASN A 34 11.36 -4.72 -7.37
CA ASN A 34 10.78 -6.06 -7.47
C ASN A 34 10.42 -6.42 -8.93
N GLU A 35 9.90 -5.49 -9.73
CA GLU A 35 9.62 -5.73 -11.15
C GLU A 35 10.89 -6.10 -11.93
N LEU A 36 12.01 -5.41 -11.68
CA LEU A 36 13.29 -5.71 -12.31
C LEU A 36 13.82 -7.08 -11.86
N VAL A 37 13.69 -7.40 -10.57
CA VAL A 37 14.09 -8.71 -10.03
C VAL A 37 13.27 -9.84 -10.65
N ASN A 38 11.96 -9.65 -10.81
CA ASN A 38 11.09 -10.63 -11.47
C ASN A 38 11.41 -10.79 -12.97
N LYS A 39 12.07 -9.81 -13.59
CA LYS A 39 12.61 -9.90 -14.97
C LYS A 39 13.98 -10.60 -15.03
N GLY A 40 14.52 -11.06 -13.89
CA GLY A 40 15.77 -11.81 -13.79
C GLY A 40 17.00 -10.95 -13.48
N ILE A 41 16.83 -9.65 -13.20
CA ILE A 41 17.93 -8.78 -12.77
C ILE A 41 18.28 -9.10 -11.31
N SER A 42 19.56 -9.08 -10.95
CA SER A 42 19.92 -9.31 -9.55
C SER A 42 19.38 -8.17 -8.68
N PHE A 43 18.97 -8.47 -7.45
CA PHE A 43 18.44 -7.45 -6.54
C PHE A 43 19.39 -6.25 -6.40
N ARG A 44 20.71 -6.49 -6.36
CA ARG A 44 21.72 -5.43 -6.27
C ARG A 44 21.66 -4.49 -7.47
N GLU A 45 21.62 -5.02 -8.68
CA GLU A 45 21.57 -4.23 -9.91
C GLU A 45 20.25 -3.47 -10.03
N ALA A 46 19.13 -4.13 -9.72
CA ALA A 46 17.81 -3.50 -9.69
C ALA A 46 17.77 -2.33 -8.71
N TYR A 47 18.29 -2.52 -7.49
CA TYR A 47 18.36 -1.47 -6.48
C TYR A 47 19.22 -0.28 -6.93
N GLN A 48 20.39 -0.55 -7.53
CA GLN A 48 21.24 0.50 -8.06
C GLN A 48 20.56 1.27 -9.19
N GLN A 49 19.96 0.57 -10.15
CA GLN A 49 19.27 1.18 -11.29
C GLN A 49 18.15 2.12 -10.83
N ILE A 50 17.26 1.65 -9.95
CA ILE A 50 16.17 2.48 -9.43
C ILE A 50 16.70 3.65 -8.59
N GLY A 51 17.75 3.43 -7.80
CA GLY A 51 18.42 4.51 -7.05
C GLY A 51 18.93 5.62 -7.97
N GLU A 52 19.59 5.27 -9.08
CA GLU A 52 20.06 6.25 -10.06
C GLU A 52 18.91 7.01 -10.74
N GLU A 53 17.79 6.35 -11.06
CA GLU A 53 16.61 7.00 -11.63
C GLU A 53 16.00 8.02 -10.66
N VAL A 54 15.99 7.71 -9.36
CA VAL A 54 15.54 8.61 -8.29
C VAL A 54 16.48 9.80 -8.16
N GLU A 55 17.80 9.58 -8.09
CA GLU A 55 18.80 10.65 -7.98
C GLU A 55 18.76 11.63 -9.16
N LYS A 56 18.50 11.11 -10.37
CA LYS A 56 18.37 11.92 -11.60
C LYS A 56 17.01 12.59 -11.75
N GLY A 57 16.07 12.36 -10.83
CA GLY A 57 14.68 12.85 -10.91
C GLY A 57 13.85 12.25 -12.05
N ALA A 58 14.36 11.19 -12.68
CA ALA A 58 13.75 10.52 -13.84
C ALA A 58 12.79 9.39 -13.44
N PHE A 59 12.81 8.97 -12.17
CA PHE A 59 11.92 7.93 -11.68
C PHE A 59 10.46 8.28 -11.96
N ASN A 60 9.74 7.35 -12.59
CA ASN A 60 8.31 7.44 -12.79
C ASN A 60 7.73 6.03 -12.73
N PHE A 61 6.77 5.82 -11.84
CA PHE A 61 6.13 4.53 -11.66
C PHE A 61 4.64 4.66 -11.92
N ASP A 62 4.14 3.82 -12.82
CA ASP A 62 2.73 3.77 -13.16
C ASP A 62 1.96 2.97 -12.11
N ALA A 63 1.55 3.65 -11.04
CA ALA A 63 0.75 3.08 -9.95
C ALA A 63 -0.68 2.70 -10.37
N SER A 64 -1.12 3.01 -11.60
CA SER A 64 -2.41 2.56 -12.12
C SER A 64 -2.40 1.06 -12.49
N LYS A 65 -1.21 0.48 -12.68
CA LYS A 65 -1.08 -0.95 -12.95
C LYS A 65 -1.43 -1.74 -11.68
N PRO A 66 -2.21 -2.83 -11.82
CA PRO A 66 -2.56 -3.66 -10.69
C PRO A 66 -1.29 -4.31 -10.12
N LEU A 67 -0.97 -3.94 -8.89
CA LEU A 67 0.07 -4.59 -8.10
C LEU A 67 -0.41 -6.00 -7.75
N GLN A 68 0.20 -7.03 -8.33
CA GLN A 68 -0.15 -8.43 -8.07
C GLN A 68 0.53 -8.93 -6.79
N HIS A 69 0.21 -8.30 -5.66
CA HIS A 69 0.62 -8.79 -4.36
C HIS A 69 -0.37 -9.84 -3.86
N THR A 70 0.15 -11.03 -3.55
CA THR A 70 -0.59 -12.11 -2.87
C THR A 70 -0.29 -12.13 -1.36
N HIS A 71 0.27 -11.05 -0.83
CA HIS A 71 0.62 -10.96 0.58
C HIS A 71 -0.58 -10.47 1.37
N GLU A 72 -1.01 -11.26 2.37
CA GLU A 72 -2.07 -10.87 3.29
C GLU A 72 -1.73 -9.55 4.01
N GLY A 73 -2.69 -8.63 4.06
CA GLY A 73 -2.50 -7.29 4.60
C GLY A 73 -1.83 -6.29 3.65
N SER A 74 -1.48 -6.69 2.43
CA SER A 74 -0.97 -5.75 1.41
C SER A 74 -2.09 -4.86 0.86
N ILE A 75 -1.72 -3.80 0.13
CA ILE A 75 -2.66 -2.87 -0.51
C ILE A 75 -3.63 -3.59 -1.47
N SER A 76 -3.21 -4.70 -2.08
CA SER A 76 -4.03 -5.52 -2.98
C SER A 76 -4.81 -6.63 -2.28
N GLN A 77 -4.53 -6.91 -1.01
CA GLN A 77 -5.15 -7.97 -0.21
C GLN A 77 -5.27 -7.55 1.26
N LEU A 78 -6.11 -6.54 1.54
CA LEU A 78 -6.26 -5.95 2.88
C LEU A 78 -6.89 -6.87 3.93
N CYS A 79 -7.43 -8.02 3.51
CA CYS A 79 -8.14 -8.99 4.36
C CYS A 79 -9.32 -8.39 5.16
N THR A 80 -10.01 -7.39 4.61
CA THR A 80 -11.10 -6.70 5.31
C THR A 80 -12.32 -7.60 5.53
N ALA A 81 -12.54 -8.60 4.67
CA ALA A 81 -13.64 -9.54 4.81
C ALA A 81 -13.39 -10.49 5.99
N GLU A 82 -12.17 -10.98 6.13
CA GLU A 82 -11.69 -11.84 7.21
C GLU A 82 -11.73 -11.10 8.54
N ILE A 83 -11.24 -9.86 8.58
CA ILE A 83 -11.31 -8.99 9.77
C ILE A 83 -12.77 -8.81 10.22
N LYS A 84 -13.68 -8.56 9.28
CA LYS A 84 -15.11 -8.43 9.59
C LYS A 84 -15.69 -9.74 10.14
N GLY A 85 -15.35 -10.88 9.55
CA GLY A 85 -15.78 -12.20 10.05
C GLY A 85 -15.36 -12.44 11.50
N MET A 86 -14.09 -12.16 11.83
CA MET A 86 -13.61 -12.27 13.22
C MET A 86 -14.36 -11.33 14.17
N MET A 87 -14.70 -10.13 13.73
CA MET A 87 -15.49 -9.18 14.52
C MET A 87 -16.90 -9.72 14.78
N ASP A 88 -17.57 -10.23 13.75
CA ASP A 88 -18.92 -10.78 13.84
C ASP A 88 -18.97 -11.99 14.79
N ASP A 89 -17.98 -12.88 14.73
CA ASP A 89 -17.84 -14.04 15.64
C ASP A 89 -17.72 -13.64 17.12
N VAL A 90 -17.03 -12.53 17.40
CA VAL A 90 -16.91 -12.01 18.76
C VAL A 90 -18.22 -11.37 19.21
N LEU A 91 -18.87 -10.60 18.34
CA LEU A 91 -20.14 -9.94 18.64
C LEU A 91 -21.27 -10.94 18.94
N GLN A 92 -21.31 -12.07 18.25
CA GLN A 92 -22.29 -13.14 18.52
C GLN A 92 -22.22 -13.69 19.96
N LYS A 93 -21.08 -13.57 20.65
CA LYS A 93 -20.93 -14.02 22.04
C LYS A 93 -21.61 -13.09 23.06
N PHE A 94 -22.02 -11.91 22.63
CA PHE A 94 -22.70 -10.91 23.46
C PHE A 94 -24.20 -10.77 23.13
N ALA A 95 -24.71 -11.58 22.18
CA ALA A 95 -26.11 -11.60 21.79
C ALA A 95 -26.94 -12.52 22.70
#